data_AF-D6LIK1-F1
#
_entry.id   AF-D6LIK1-F1
#
_cell.length_a   1.000
_cell.length_b   1.000
_cell.length_c   1.000
_cell.angle_alpha   90.00
_cell.angle_beta   90.00
_cell.angle_gamma   90.00
#
_symmetry.space_group_name_H-M   'P 1'
#
loop_
_entity.id
_entity.type
_entity.pdbx_description
1 polymer ?
#
loop_
_entity_poly.entity_id
_entity_poly.type
_entity_poly.pdbx_seq_one_letter_code
_entity_poly.pdbx_strand_id
1 'polypeptide(L)'
;MEQKTVFKKMEDILYAYPKYQNRMREEQKHLTNIELEKSYRLKELNNQNSFEYKSELEKLEETRDRIYHNIQRYEEILFRINEALDMIKGHKYYDFIPMKYFSKMSYESIAEKFDINVSSVYKAKNKILGSLEIHFLAQKLICY
;
A
#
# COMPACT_ATOMS: atom_id res chain seq x y z
N MET A 1 17.92 -19.07 -11.86
CA MET A 1 17.89 -17.60 -11.91
C MET A 1 16.51 -17.05 -11.57
N GLU A 2 15.43 -17.72 -11.95
CA GLU A 2 14.04 -17.30 -11.68
C GLU A 2 13.74 -16.96 -10.22
N GLN A 3 14.10 -17.82 -9.25
CA GLN A 3 13.72 -17.59 -7.85
C GLN A 3 14.30 -16.30 -7.26
N LYS A 4 15.52 -15.91 -7.66
CA LYS A 4 16.12 -14.62 -7.23
C LYS A 4 15.33 -13.44 -7.81
N THR A 5 14.87 -13.56 -9.05
CA THR A 5 14.05 -12.54 -9.71
C THR A 5 12.68 -12.43 -9.04
N VAL A 6 12.06 -13.56 -8.69
CA VAL A 6 10.77 -13.60 -7.97
C VAL A 6 10.88 -12.95 -6.60
N PHE A 7 11.87 -13.33 -5.79
CA PHE A 7 12.07 -12.69 -4.49
C PHE A 7 12.35 -11.20 -4.62
N LYS A 8 13.09 -10.77 -5.65
CA LYS A 8 13.30 -9.34 -5.89
C LYS A 8 12.00 -8.59 -6.15
N LYS A 9 11.10 -9.13 -6.99
CA LYS A 9 9.75 -8.56 -7.22
C LYS A 9 8.95 -8.47 -5.91
N MET A 10 8.99 -9.53 -5.09
CA MET A 10 8.31 -9.53 -3.79
C MET A 10 8.87 -8.46 -2.84
N GLU A 11 10.19 -8.33 -2.76
CA GLU A 11 10.86 -7.29 -1.97
C GLU A 11 10.42 -5.90 -2.42
N ASP A 12 10.34 -5.65 -3.73
CA ASP A 12 9.92 -4.35 -4.28
C ASP A 12 8.47 -4.01 -3.89
N ILE A 13 7.56 -5.00 -3.90
CA ILE A 13 6.17 -4.84 -3.43
C ILE A 13 6.13 -4.54 -1.93
N LEU A 14 6.90 -5.27 -1.12
CA LEU A 14 6.95 -5.06 0.33
C LEU A 14 7.54 -3.69 0.69
N TYR A 15 8.54 -3.19 -0.04
CA TYR A 15 9.05 -1.82 0.12
C TYR A 15 8.06 -0.74 -0.33
N ALA A 16 7.18 -1.07 -1.29
CA ALA A 16 6.13 -0.16 -1.74
C ALA A 16 4.93 -0.13 -0.79
N TYR A 17 4.72 -1.16 0.04
CA TYR A 17 3.57 -1.27 0.94
C TYR A 17 3.34 -0.01 1.81
N PRO A 18 4.33 0.53 2.56
CA PRO A 18 4.12 1.78 3.30
C PRO A 18 3.84 2.99 2.41
N LYS A 19 4.35 3.00 1.17
CA LYS A 19 4.09 4.08 0.21
C LYS A 19 2.63 4.06 -0.24
N TYR A 20 2.05 2.89 -0.47
CA TYR A 20 0.62 2.75 -0.78
C TYR A 20 -0.25 3.19 0.39
N GLN A 21 0.11 2.81 1.63
CA GLN A 21 -0.59 3.30 2.82
C GLN A 21 -0.57 4.83 2.91
N ASN A 22 0.60 5.45 2.68
CA ASN A 22 0.74 6.90 2.70
C ASN A 22 -0.11 7.53 1.58
N ARG A 23 -0.03 6.99 0.36
CA ARG A 23 -0.76 7.53 -0.79
C ARG A 23 -2.26 7.45 -0.59
N MET A 24 -2.77 6.35 -0.06
CA MET A 24 -4.19 6.20 0.28
C MET A 24 -4.65 7.27 1.28
N ARG A 25 -3.86 7.54 2.32
CA ARG A 25 -4.18 8.62 3.29
C ARG A 25 -4.21 10.00 2.64
N GLU A 26 -3.28 10.31 1.75
CA GLU A 26 -3.28 11.57 1.02
C GLU A 26 -4.49 11.71 0.09
N GLU A 27 -4.88 10.64 -0.62
CA GLU A 27 -6.07 10.64 -1.47
C GLU A 27 -7.36 10.80 -0.64
N GLN A 28 -7.47 10.16 0.53
CA GLN A 28 -8.60 10.32 1.46
C GLN A 28 -8.71 11.77 1.98
N LYS A 29 -7.57 12.39 2.32
CA LYS A 29 -7.52 13.80 2.72
C LYS A 29 -7.94 14.71 1.57
N HIS A 30 -7.50 14.43 0.35
CA HIS A 30 -7.87 15.19 -0.84
C HIS A 30 -9.38 15.07 -1.12
N LEU A 31 -9.94 13.86 -1.03
CA LEU A 31 -11.38 13.63 -1.16
C LEU A 31 -12.18 14.49 -0.17
N THR A 32 -11.78 14.46 1.10
CA THR A 32 -12.42 15.26 2.17
C THR A 32 -12.41 16.75 1.82
N ASN A 33 -11.28 17.27 1.32
CA ASN A 33 -11.17 18.68 0.91
C ASN A 33 -12.10 19.01 -0.27
N ILE A 34 -12.19 18.13 -1.28
CA ILE A 34 -13.08 18.31 -2.43
C ILE A 34 -14.55 18.32 -2.01
N GLU A 35 -14.95 17.44 -1.09
CA GLU A 35 -16.32 17.38 -0.56
C GLU A 35 -16.67 18.65 0.23
N LEU A 36 -15.72 19.17 1.03
CA LEU A 36 -15.88 20.43 1.73
C LEU A 36 -16.03 21.59 0.74
N GLU A 37 -15.16 21.68 -0.27
CA GLU A 37 -15.23 22.72 -1.31
C GLU A 37 -16.58 22.70 -2.05
N LYS A 38 -17.05 21.51 -2.45
CA LYS A 38 -18.36 21.33 -3.06
C LYS A 38 -19.48 21.86 -2.15
N SER A 39 -19.42 21.56 -0.85
CA SER A 39 -20.42 22.00 0.12
C SER A 39 -20.47 23.53 0.27
N TYR A 40 -19.32 24.21 0.23
CA TYR A 40 -19.25 25.67 0.28
C TYR A 40 -19.83 26.31 -0.99
N ARG A 41 -19.43 25.81 -2.16
CA ARG A 41 -19.93 26.32 -3.45
C ARG A 41 -21.44 26.14 -3.61
N LEU A 42 -22.01 25.05 -3.12
CA LEU A 42 -23.46 24.84 -3.10
C LEU A 42 -24.19 25.87 -2.22
N LYS A 43 -23.59 26.31 -1.11
CA LYS A 43 -24.15 27.38 -0.27
C LYS A 43 -24.11 28.74 -0.98
N GLU A 44 -23.05 29.02 -1.74
CA GLU A 44 -22.91 30.26 -2.52
C GLU A 44 -23.88 30.33 -3.71
N LEU A 45 -24.12 29.20 -4.38
CA LEU A 45 -25.08 29.05 -5.48
C LEU A 45 -26.51 29.44 -5.11
N ASN A 46 -26.92 29.17 -3.87
CA ASN A 46 -28.23 29.60 -3.37
C ASN A 46 -28.38 31.13 -3.31
N ASN A 47 -27.29 31.88 -3.52
CA ASN A 47 -27.26 33.35 -3.42
C ASN A 47 -26.94 34.07 -4.76
N GLN A 48 -26.62 33.40 -5.89
CA GLN A 48 -26.17 34.05 -7.16
C GLN A 48 -26.50 33.26 -8.48
N ASN A 49 -26.23 33.86 -9.66
CA ASN A 49 -26.49 33.32 -11.02
C ASN A 49 -25.82 31.95 -11.30
N SER A 50 -26.54 31.03 -11.98
CA SER A 50 -26.32 29.57 -11.87
C SER A 50 -25.45 28.87 -12.93
N PHE A 51 -25.12 29.49 -14.07
CA PHE A 51 -24.57 28.75 -15.22
C PHE A 51 -23.07 28.40 -15.09
N GLU A 52 -22.21 29.35 -14.70
CA GLU A 52 -20.76 29.13 -14.53
C GLU A 52 -20.47 28.16 -13.37
N TYR A 53 -21.20 28.30 -12.27
CA TYR A 53 -21.12 27.43 -11.10
C TYR A 53 -21.50 25.97 -11.39
N LYS A 54 -22.41 25.73 -12.35
CA LYS A 54 -22.76 24.37 -12.77
C LYS A 54 -21.55 23.65 -13.39
N SER A 55 -20.76 24.35 -14.21
CA SER A 55 -19.55 23.79 -14.82
C SER A 55 -18.44 23.51 -13.80
N GLU A 56 -18.27 24.38 -12.80
CA GLU A 56 -17.29 24.14 -11.72
C GLU A 56 -17.66 22.97 -10.82
N LEU A 57 -18.96 22.79 -10.52
CA LEU A 57 -19.44 21.61 -9.81
C LEU A 57 -19.22 20.31 -10.59
N GLU A 58 -19.42 20.34 -11.90
CA GLU A 58 -19.14 19.18 -12.78
C GLU A 58 -17.65 18.79 -12.71
N LYS A 59 -16.73 19.76 -12.78
CA LYS A 59 -15.28 19.50 -12.63
C LYS A 59 -14.90 18.92 -11.27
N LEU A 60 -15.58 19.36 -10.20
CA LEU A 60 -15.38 18.82 -8.85
C LEU A 60 -15.86 17.37 -8.74
N GLU A 61 -17.00 17.03 -9.35
CA GLU A 61 -17.51 15.66 -9.41
C GLU A 61 -16.55 14.73 -10.18
N GLU A 62 -16.08 15.15 -11.36
CA GLU A 62 -15.09 14.39 -12.14
C GLU A 62 -13.79 14.15 -11.35
N THR A 63 -13.34 15.18 -10.61
CA THR A 63 -12.17 15.08 -9.74
C THR A 63 -12.42 14.14 -8.57
N ARG A 64 -13.59 14.21 -7.92
CA ARG A 64 -14.00 13.30 -6.85
C ARG A 64 -13.98 11.86 -7.33
N ASP A 65 -14.59 11.59 -8.48
CA ASP A 65 -14.68 10.24 -9.03
C ASP A 65 -13.28 9.69 -9.35
N ARG A 66 -12.38 10.51 -9.90
CA ARG A 66 -10.97 10.12 -10.10
C ARG A 66 -10.27 9.75 -8.79
N ILE A 67 -10.46 10.54 -7.74
CA ILE A 67 -9.85 10.28 -6.42
C ILE A 67 -10.43 8.99 -5.82
N TYR A 68 -11.74 8.78 -5.92
CA TYR A 68 -12.40 7.57 -5.44
C TYR A 68 -11.83 6.32 -6.13
N HIS A 69 -11.69 6.33 -7.45
CA HIS A 69 -11.03 5.23 -8.17
C HIS A 69 -9.56 5.03 -7.76
N ASN A 70 -8.83 6.09 -7.40
CA ASN A 70 -7.47 5.95 -6.86
C ASN A 70 -7.50 5.21 -5.51
N ILE A 71 -8.38 5.63 -4.60
CA ILE A 71 -8.53 5.02 -3.28
C ILE A 71 -8.84 3.54 -3.41
N GLN A 72 -9.86 3.17 -4.21
CA GLN A 72 -10.25 1.77 -4.43
C GLN A 72 -9.07 0.91 -4.94
N ARG A 73 -8.25 1.45 -5.85
CA ARG A 73 -7.06 0.74 -6.34
C ARG A 73 -6.02 0.52 -5.25
N TYR A 74 -5.76 1.53 -4.41
CA TYR A 74 -4.80 1.38 -3.31
C TYR A 74 -5.32 0.44 -2.22
N GLU A 75 -6.62 0.52 -1.89
CA GLU A 75 -7.27 -0.38 -0.95
C GLU A 75 -7.15 -1.83 -1.40
N GLU A 76 -7.43 -2.14 -2.67
CA GLU A 76 -7.31 -3.49 -3.21
C GLU A 76 -5.87 -4.03 -3.14
N ILE A 77 -4.87 -3.20 -3.47
CA ILE A 77 -3.47 -3.61 -3.39
C ILE A 77 -3.07 -3.88 -1.93
N LEU A 78 -3.46 -3.00 -1.01
CA LEU A 78 -3.16 -3.15 0.41
C LEU A 78 -3.86 -4.39 0.99
N PHE A 79 -5.12 -4.62 0.63
CA PHE A 79 -5.90 -5.79 1.02
C PHE A 79 -5.19 -7.08 0.62
N ARG A 80 -4.79 -7.21 -0.65
CA ARG A 80 -4.07 -8.39 -1.15
C ARG A 80 -2.75 -8.64 -0.41
N ILE A 81 -1.99 -7.58 -0.13
CA ILE A 81 -0.74 -7.71 0.62
C ILE A 81 -1.03 -8.17 2.06
N ASN A 82 -2.02 -7.57 2.72
CA ASN A 82 -2.39 -7.93 4.09
C ASN A 82 -2.86 -9.39 4.20
N GLU A 83 -3.74 -9.83 3.29
CA GLU A 83 -4.18 -11.22 3.24
C GLU A 83 -2.99 -12.18 3.08
N ALA A 84 -2.05 -11.87 2.17
CA ALA A 84 -0.87 -12.70 1.99
C ALA A 84 0.04 -12.73 3.24
N LEU A 85 0.17 -11.61 3.95
CA LEU A 85 0.96 -11.54 5.18
C LEU A 85 0.29 -12.28 6.34
N ASP A 86 -1.03 -12.17 6.48
CA ASP A 86 -1.76 -12.86 7.55
C ASP A 86 -1.65 -14.39 7.43
N MET A 87 -1.58 -14.93 6.21
CA MET A 87 -1.36 -16.37 5.97
C MET A 87 -0.03 -16.90 6.53
N ILE A 88 0.99 -16.04 6.70
CA ILE A 88 2.32 -16.42 7.19
C ILE A 88 2.63 -15.86 8.58
N LYS A 89 1.64 -15.28 9.27
CA LYS A 89 1.82 -14.58 10.57
C LYS A 89 2.38 -15.48 11.67
N GLY A 90 2.09 -16.78 11.62
CA GLY A 90 2.63 -17.78 12.55
C GLY A 90 4.08 -18.22 12.26
N HIS A 91 4.69 -17.76 11.17
CA HIS A 91 6.04 -18.18 10.80
C HIS A 91 7.09 -17.54 11.73
N LYS A 92 8.06 -18.32 12.19
CA LYS A 92 9.10 -17.87 13.17
C LYS A 92 9.93 -16.65 12.76
N TYR A 93 9.99 -16.33 11.46
CA TYR A 93 10.69 -15.18 10.91
C TYR A 93 9.75 -14.12 10.34
N TYR A 94 8.46 -14.15 10.72
CA TYR A 94 7.47 -13.20 10.23
C TYR A 94 7.91 -11.74 10.44
N ASP A 95 8.40 -11.43 11.63
CA ASP A 95 8.83 -10.08 12.00
C ASP A 95 9.99 -9.54 11.15
N PHE A 96 10.70 -10.40 10.41
CA PHE A 96 11.68 -9.96 9.42
C PHE A 96 11.04 -9.01 8.40
N ILE A 97 9.80 -9.27 7.96
CA ILE A 97 9.12 -8.47 6.94
C ILE A 97 8.90 -7.02 7.41
N PRO A 98 8.17 -6.76 8.51
CA PRO A 98 7.95 -5.39 8.97
C PRO A 98 9.23 -4.69 9.39
N MET A 99 10.19 -5.40 9.99
CA MET A 99 11.50 -4.84 10.33
C MET A 99 12.25 -4.39 9.06
N LYS A 100 12.35 -5.26 8.06
CA LYS A 100 13.17 -5.00 6.88
C LYS A 100 12.52 -4.06 5.89
N TYR A 101 11.26 -4.29 5.53
CA TYR A 101 10.65 -3.63 4.37
C TYR A 101 9.82 -2.42 4.78
N PHE A 102 9.23 -2.42 5.98
CA PHE A 102 8.40 -1.30 6.44
C PHE A 102 9.23 -0.30 7.24
N SER A 103 10.04 -0.81 8.19
CA SER A 103 10.88 0.01 9.06
C SER A 103 12.30 0.24 8.52
N LYS A 104 12.68 -0.43 7.41
CA LYS A 104 13.97 -0.29 6.75
C LYS A 104 15.18 -0.59 7.64
N MET A 105 15.04 -1.51 8.59
CA MET A 105 16.14 -1.89 9.48
C MET A 105 17.31 -2.52 8.72
N SER A 106 18.51 -2.37 9.28
CA SER A 106 19.72 -3.02 8.78
C SER A 106 19.70 -4.51 9.09
N TYR A 107 20.53 -5.30 8.39
CA TYR A 107 20.62 -6.73 8.66
C TYR A 107 21.21 -7.00 10.06
N GLU A 108 22.08 -6.12 10.55
CA GLU A 108 22.72 -6.16 11.86
C GLU A 108 21.69 -5.97 12.97
N SER A 109 20.86 -4.92 12.89
CA SER A 109 19.80 -4.70 13.89
C SER A 109 18.77 -5.82 13.89
N ILE A 110 18.47 -6.40 12.73
CA ILE A 110 17.59 -7.55 12.63
C ILE A 110 18.24 -8.79 13.25
N ALA A 111 19.54 -9.01 13.02
CA ALA A 111 20.31 -10.10 13.61
C ALA A 111 20.25 -10.06 15.14
N GLU A 112 20.46 -8.88 15.73
CA GLU A 112 20.33 -8.63 17.16
C GLU A 112 18.92 -8.92 17.68
N LYS A 113 17.87 -8.48 16.96
CA LYS A 113 16.47 -8.71 17.36
C LYS A 113 16.07 -10.18 17.35
N PHE A 114 16.60 -10.97 16.42
CA PHE A 114 16.35 -12.40 16.33
C PHE A 114 17.34 -13.25 17.15
N ASP A 115 18.35 -12.63 17.78
CA ASP A 115 19.46 -13.31 18.45
C ASP A 115 20.14 -14.37 17.54
N ILE A 116 20.46 -13.95 16.31
CA ILE A 116 21.13 -14.79 15.31
C ILE A 116 22.30 -14.07 14.67
N ASN A 117 23.22 -14.82 14.07
CA ASN A 117 24.30 -14.24 13.27
C ASN A 117 23.74 -13.52 12.02
N VAL A 118 24.37 -12.42 11.61
CA VAL A 118 24.02 -11.66 10.39
C VAL A 118 23.93 -12.56 9.15
N SER A 119 24.83 -13.53 9.01
CA SER A 119 24.81 -14.51 7.91
C SER A 119 23.56 -15.40 7.93
N SER A 120 22.99 -15.67 9.12
CA SER A 120 21.75 -16.42 9.29
C SER A 120 20.50 -15.60 8.97
N VAL A 121 20.59 -14.26 9.02
CA VAL A 121 19.48 -13.38 8.63
C VAL A 121 19.12 -13.53 7.15
N TYR A 122 20.12 -13.73 6.27
CA TYR A 122 19.86 -14.02 4.86
C TYR A 122 19.07 -15.32 4.67
N LYS A 123 19.35 -16.34 5.49
CA LYS A 123 18.60 -17.60 5.48
C LYS A 123 17.18 -17.41 6.03
N ALA A 124 17.02 -16.59 7.07
CA ALA A 124 15.71 -16.22 7.61
C ALA A 124 14.86 -15.52 6.56
N LYS A 125 15.44 -14.53 5.85
CA LYS A 125 14.81 -13.84 4.72
C LYS A 125 14.31 -14.81 3.66
N ASN A 126 15.19 -15.69 3.16
CA ASN A 126 14.80 -16.61 2.09
C ASN A 126 13.70 -17.58 2.52
N LYS A 127 13.69 -18.01 3.79
CA LYS A 127 12.65 -18.89 4.34
C LYS A 127 11.29 -18.19 4.43
N ILE A 128 11.25 -16.95 4.93
CA ILE A 128 9.99 -16.20 5.03
C ILE A 128 9.46 -15.81 3.64
N LEU A 129 10.33 -15.36 2.72
CA LEU A 129 9.93 -15.04 1.35
C LEU A 129 9.45 -16.28 0.59
N GLY A 130 10.11 -17.43 0.76
CA GLY A 130 9.63 -18.68 0.16
C GLY A 130 8.25 -19.10 0.69
N SER A 131 7.97 -18.89 1.97
CA SER A 131 6.65 -19.15 2.55
C SER A 131 5.58 -18.18 2.02
N LEU A 132 5.97 -16.93 1.73
CA LEU A 132 5.09 -15.89 1.23
C LEU A 132 4.80 -16.01 -0.28
N GLU A 133 5.68 -16.63 -1.04
CA GLU A 133 5.64 -16.66 -2.52
C GLU A 133 4.31 -17.19 -3.05
N ILE A 134 3.82 -18.33 -2.53
CA ILE A 134 2.57 -18.95 -2.98
C ILE A 134 1.36 -18.04 -2.72
N HIS A 135 1.37 -17.28 -1.62
CA HIS A 135 0.30 -16.35 -1.29
C HIS A 135 0.35 -15.09 -2.17
N PHE A 136 1.56 -14.60 -2.50
CA PHE A 136 1.72 -13.51 -3.46
C PHE A 136 1.25 -13.91 -4.87
N LEU A 137 1.49 -15.15 -5.29
CA LEU A 137 0.96 -15.69 -6.55
C LEU A 137 -0.56 -15.81 -6.52
N ALA A 138 -1.13 -16.37 -5.44
CA ALA A 138 -2.58 -16.52 -5.28
C ALA A 138 -3.30 -15.16 -5.32
N GLN A 139 -2.72 -14.14 -4.71
CA GLN A 139 -3.23 -12.76 -4.71
C GLN A 139 -2.91 -11.99 -6.00
N LYS A 140 -2.27 -12.63 -6.99
CA LYS A 140 -1.86 -12.02 -8.27
C LYS A 140 -0.99 -10.77 -8.08
N LEU A 141 -0.17 -10.76 -7.02
CA LEU A 141 0.80 -9.71 -6.73
C LEU A 141 2.08 -9.89 -7.55
N ILE A 142 2.40 -11.13 -7.90
CA ILE A 142 3.53 -11.50 -8.75
C ILE A 142 3.09 -12.52 -9.80
N CYS A 143 3.90 -12.65 -10.85
CA CYS A 143 3.79 -13.68 -11.89
C CYS A 143 5.18 -14.21 -12.25
N TYR A 144 5.20 -15.45 -12.77
CA TYR A 144 6.37 -16.07 -13.38
C TYR A 144 6.62 -15.47 -14.77
#